data_AF-A0A1I5HW47-F1
#
_entry.id   AF-A0A1I5HW47-F1
#
_cell.length_a   1.000
_cell.length_b   1.000
_cell.length_c   1.000
_cell.angle_alpha   90.00
_cell.angle_beta   90.00
_cell.angle_gamma   90.00
#
_symmetry.space_group_name_H-M   'P 1'
#
loop_
_entity.id
_entity.type
_entity.pdbx_description
1 polymer ?
#
loop_
_entity_poly.entity_id
_entity_poly.type
_entity_poly.pdbx_seq_one_letter_code
_entity_poly.pdbx_strand_id
1 'polypeptide(L)'
;MTTTMLAVVEQLQELGARRLTVITPYPPALDAIEHQYLRDNGFEVLAAAGQSTSDGFAISLADPADIAELARRTWDPTSDALLLICMNWPAYAATAALEDLGAPVVTSHGATLRALRRRIAQDGRRAASDG
;
A
#
# COMPACT_ATOMS: atom_id res chain seq x y z
N MET A 1 -10.05 -2.84 -16.55
CA MET A 1 -10.33 -3.46 -15.24
C MET A 1 -9.10 -3.32 -14.32
N THR A 2 -9.25 -2.96 -13.04
CA THR A 2 -8.16 -2.86 -12.06
C THR A 2 -8.47 -3.72 -10.84
N THR A 3 -7.45 -4.19 -10.14
CA THR A 3 -7.55 -4.72 -8.78
C THR A 3 -6.68 -3.88 -7.86
N THR A 4 -6.92 -3.92 -6.55
CA THR A 4 -6.10 -3.17 -5.58
C THR A 4 -4.63 -3.58 -5.64
N MET A 5 -4.33 -4.87 -5.74
CA MET A 5 -2.95 -5.36 -5.84
C MET A 5 -2.27 -4.86 -7.11
N LEU A 6 -2.97 -4.88 -8.26
CA LEU A 6 -2.43 -4.33 -9.49
C LEU A 6 -2.13 -2.83 -9.36
N ALA A 7 -3.05 -2.07 -8.77
CA ALA A 7 -2.86 -0.63 -8.54
C ALA A 7 -1.68 -0.34 -7.60
N VAL A 8 -1.47 -1.16 -6.58
CA VAL A 8 -0.32 -1.07 -5.66
C VAL A 8 0.98 -1.31 -6.41
N VAL A 9 1.06 -2.41 -7.18
CA VAL A 9 2.25 -2.73 -7.99
C VAL A 9 2.55 -1.62 -9.00
N GLU A 10 1.54 -1.16 -9.74
CA GLU A 10 1.67 -0.04 -10.69
C GLU A 10 2.21 1.23 -9.99
N GLN A 11 1.66 1.59 -8.83
CA GLN A 11 2.13 2.77 -8.10
C GLN A 11 3.56 2.61 -7.60
N LEU A 12 3.93 1.45 -7.05
CA LEU A 12 5.29 1.20 -6.55
C LEU A 12 6.31 1.24 -7.69
N GLN A 13 5.98 0.67 -8.85
CA GLN A 13 6.81 0.73 -10.06
C GLN A 13 6.99 2.15 -10.58
N GLU A 14 5.92 2.96 -10.58
CA GLU A 14 5.99 4.37 -10.97
C GLU A 14 6.86 5.22 -10.03
N LEU A 15 6.92 4.85 -8.74
CA LEU A 15 7.82 5.47 -7.77
C LEU A 15 9.27 5.00 -7.93
N GLY A 16 9.53 4.00 -8.77
CA GLY A 16 10.85 3.38 -8.91
C GLY A 16 11.25 2.56 -7.68
N ALA A 17 10.31 2.23 -6.79
CA ALA A 17 10.58 1.49 -5.57
C ALA A 17 10.97 0.03 -5.89
N ARG A 18 11.95 -0.51 -5.17
CA ARG A 18 12.34 -1.93 -5.25
C ARG A 18 12.34 -2.58 -3.88
N ARG A 19 12.75 -1.85 -2.85
CA ARG A 19 12.86 -2.31 -1.47
C ARG A 19 11.72 -1.72 -0.64
N LEU A 20 11.00 -2.55 0.09
CA LEU A 20 9.78 -2.17 0.78
C LEU A 20 9.86 -2.50 2.26
N THR A 21 9.29 -1.60 3.07
CA THR A 21 8.74 -1.96 4.38
C THR A 21 7.24 -2.20 4.20
N VAL A 22 6.71 -3.34 4.68
CA VAL A 22 5.31 -3.73 4.47
C VAL A 22 4.58 -3.91 5.80
N ILE A 23 3.46 -3.23 5.99
CA ILE A 23 2.63 -3.36 7.20
C ILE A 23 1.24 -3.81 6.80
N THR A 24 0.77 -4.84 7.50
CA THR A 24 -0.53 -5.45 7.28
C THR A 24 -1.28 -5.60 8.61
N PRO A 25 -2.60 -5.80 8.60
CA PRO A 25 -3.33 -6.24 9.78
C PRO A 25 -3.32 -7.77 9.96
N TYR A 26 -2.72 -8.52 9.05
CA TYR A 26 -2.99 -9.95 8.86
C TYR A 26 -2.19 -10.87 9.80
N PRO A 27 -2.59 -12.15 9.91
CA PRO A 27 -1.75 -13.19 10.47
C PRO A 27 -0.58 -13.57 9.52
N PRO A 28 0.52 -14.12 10.07
CA PRO A 28 1.75 -14.41 9.30
C PRO A 28 1.56 -15.27 8.06
N ALA A 29 0.58 -16.19 8.06
CA ALA A 29 0.30 -17.04 6.91
C ALA A 29 -0.20 -16.24 5.69
N LEU A 30 -0.98 -15.19 5.92
CA LEU A 30 -1.47 -14.33 4.86
C LEU A 30 -0.41 -13.31 4.43
N ASP A 31 0.39 -12.79 5.36
CA ASP A 31 1.58 -11.98 5.04
C ASP A 31 2.54 -12.71 4.11
N ALA A 32 2.78 -14.01 4.35
CA ALA A 32 3.67 -14.80 3.51
C ALA A 32 3.20 -14.87 2.04
N ILE A 33 1.88 -14.98 1.82
CA ILE A 33 1.28 -14.98 0.47
C ILE A 33 1.47 -13.60 -0.18
N GLU A 34 1.22 -12.52 0.57
CA GLU A 34 1.37 -11.16 0.06
C GLU A 34 2.83 -10.83 -0.27
N HIS A 35 3.77 -11.18 0.61
CA HIS A 35 5.20 -11.01 0.37
C HIS A 35 5.69 -11.85 -0.80
N GLN A 36 5.13 -13.05 -1.01
CA GLN A 36 5.44 -13.82 -2.21
C GLN A 36 4.95 -13.10 -3.47
N TYR A 37 3.72 -12.57 -3.46
CA TYR A 37 3.20 -11.81 -4.59
C TYR A 37 4.04 -10.57 -4.90
N LEU A 38 4.49 -9.83 -3.88
CA LEU A 38 5.38 -8.68 -4.06
C LEU A 38 6.73 -9.11 -4.66
N ARG A 39 7.32 -10.21 -4.17
CA ARG A 39 8.57 -10.77 -4.71
C ARG A 39 8.43 -11.21 -6.17
N ASP A 40 7.32 -11.85 -6.53
CA ASP A 40 7.03 -12.25 -7.90
C ASP A 40 6.89 -11.05 -8.85
N ASN A 41 6.58 -9.86 -8.32
CA ASN A 41 6.52 -8.60 -9.05
C ASN A 41 7.82 -7.77 -8.98
N GLY A 42 8.91 -8.35 -8.47
CA GLY A 42 10.25 -7.75 -8.49
C GLY A 42 10.56 -6.83 -7.30
N PHE A 43 9.79 -6.90 -6.22
CA PHE A 43 10.07 -6.17 -4.98
C PHE A 43 10.78 -7.04 -3.95
N GLU A 44 11.62 -6.42 -3.14
CA GLU A 44 12.26 -6.99 -1.97
C GLU A 44 11.60 -6.43 -0.71
N VAL A 45 11.16 -7.30 0.20
CA VAL A 45 10.57 -6.88 1.49
C VAL A 45 11.68 -6.92 2.54
N LEU A 46 12.16 -5.75 2.97
CA LEU A 46 13.25 -5.62 3.93
C LEU A 46 12.78 -5.77 5.38
N ALA A 47 11.62 -5.19 5.68
CA ALA A 47 10.99 -5.24 6.98
C ALA A 47 9.48 -5.41 6.83
N ALA A 48 8.86 -6.12 7.77
CA ALA A 48 7.42 -6.27 7.78
C ALA A 48 6.84 -6.47 9.18
N ALA A 49 5.60 -6.05 9.37
CA ALA A 49 4.83 -6.32 10.58
C ALA A 49 3.35 -6.55 10.27
N GLY A 50 2.77 -7.58 10.90
CA GLY A 50 1.35 -7.91 10.86
C GLY A 50 0.73 -7.77 12.25
N GLN A 51 -0.50 -7.25 12.34
CA GLN A 51 -1.25 -7.19 13.62
C GLN A 51 -1.88 -8.52 14.04
N SER A 52 -1.72 -9.58 13.25
CA SER A 52 -2.20 -10.93 13.54
C SER A 52 -3.71 -11.05 13.82
N THR A 53 -4.51 -10.12 13.30
CA THR A 53 -5.97 -10.18 13.40
C THR A 53 -6.57 -10.76 12.12
N SER A 54 -7.50 -11.71 12.28
CA SER A 54 -8.35 -12.21 11.19
C SER A 54 -9.76 -11.62 11.26
N ASP A 55 -10.06 -10.80 12.26
CA ASP A 55 -11.37 -10.19 12.44
C ASP A 55 -11.47 -8.90 11.61
N GLY A 56 -12.23 -8.97 10.52
CA GLY A 56 -12.47 -7.82 9.65
C GLY A 56 -13.10 -6.63 10.37
N PHE A 57 -13.95 -6.84 11.37
CA PHE A 57 -14.54 -5.71 12.08
C PHE A 57 -13.51 -5.00 12.97
N ALA A 58 -12.65 -5.76 13.64
CA ALA A 58 -11.53 -5.19 14.39
C ALA A 58 -10.57 -4.42 13.45
N ILE A 59 -10.28 -4.95 12.26
CA ILE A 59 -9.43 -4.28 11.26
C ILE A 59 -10.01 -2.92 10.84
N SER A 60 -11.32 -2.81 10.65
CA SER A 60 -11.94 -1.56 10.20
C SER A 60 -12.04 -0.48 11.28
N LEU A 61 -11.93 -0.88 12.55
CA LEU A 61 -11.95 0.03 13.70
C LEU A 61 -10.55 0.40 14.22
N ALA A 62 -9.48 -0.06 13.56
CA ALA A 62 -8.11 0.27 13.98
C ALA A 62 -7.88 1.80 14.02
N ASP A 63 -7.26 2.28 15.10
CA ASP A 63 -6.91 3.70 15.22
C ASP A 63 -5.75 4.03 14.25
N PRO A 64 -5.88 5.04 13.36
CA PRO A 64 -4.79 5.50 12.51
C PRO A 64 -3.50 5.85 13.25
N ALA A 65 -3.58 6.26 14.53
CA ALA A 65 -2.40 6.52 15.35
C ALA A 65 -1.61 5.24 15.64
N ASP A 66 -2.30 4.13 15.98
CA ASP A 66 -1.68 2.82 16.21
C ASP A 66 -1.02 2.29 14.92
N ILE A 67 -1.68 2.52 13.77
CA ILE A 67 -1.12 2.19 12.44
C ILE A 67 0.19 2.95 12.21
N ALA A 68 0.20 4.25 12.48
CA ALA A 68 1.39 5.09 12.30
C ALA A 68 2.52 4.68 13.25
N GLU A 69 2.22 4.37 14.52
CA GLU A 69 3.22 3.88 15.47
C GLU A 69 3.83 2.55 15.00
N LEU A 70 3.01 1.59 14.60
CA LEU A 70 3.48 0.31 14.09
C LEU A 70 4.36 0.48 12.85
N ALA A 71 3.95 1.35 11.92
CA ALA A 71 4.73 1.66 10.73
C ALA A 71 6.10 2.25 11.08
N ARG A 72 6.16 3.21 12.01
CA ARG A 72 7.42 3.82 12.46
C ARG A 72 8.37 2.84 13.12
N ARG A 73 7.84 1.96 13.97
CA ARG A 73 8.63 0.93 14.65
C ARG A 73 9.21 -0.10 13.70
N THR A 74 8.56 -0.30 12.55
CA THR A 74 8.94 -1.31 11.55
C THR A 74 9.74 -0.72 10.40
N TRP A 75 9.70 0.61 10.22
CA TRP A 75 10.34 1.31 9.12
C TRP A 75 11.84 1.01 9.04
N ASP A 76 12.25 0.40 7.92
CA ASP A 76 13.65 0.30 7.55
C ASP A 76 14.02 1.52 6.68
N PRO A 77 14.92 2.42 7.12
CA PRO A 77 15.29 3.63 6.40
C PRO A 77 16.02 3.37 5.07
N THR A 78 16.39 2.12 4.78
CA THR A 78 16.93 1.71 3.47
C THR A 78 15.86 1.27 2.48
N SER A 79 14.59 1.22 2.90
CA SER A 79 13.44 0.98 2.02
C SER A 79 13.17 2.18 1.11
N ASP A 80 12.72 1.91 -0.11
CA ASP A 80 12.33 2.92 -1.08
C ASP A 80 10.90 3.43 -0.84
N ALA A 81 10.04 2.61 -0.21
CA ALA A 81 8.67 2.96 0.11
C ALA A 81 8.13 2.18 1.32
N LEU A 82 7.20 2.78 2.04
CA LEU A 82 6.36 2.13 3.04
C LEU A 82 5.04 1.71 2.40
N LEU A 83 4.68 0.44 2.51
CA LEU A 83 3.40 -0.09 2.03
C LEU A 83 2.50 -0.44 3.22
N LEU A 84 1.31 0.16 3.28
CA LEU A 84 0.24 -0.17 4.22
C LEU A 84 -0.93 -0.79 3.47
N ILE A 85 -1.24 -2.05 3.72
CA ILE A 85 -2.08 -2.84 2.80
C ILE A 85 -3.24 -3.53 3.52
N CYS A 86 -4.44 -3.28 3.00
CA CYS A 86 -5.75 -3.90 3.26
C CYS A 86 -6.85 -2.85 2.93
N MET A 87 -7.84 -3.22 2.11
CA MET A 87 -8.97 -2.30 1.80
C MET A 87 -9.96 -2.12 2.96
N ASN A 88 -9.88 -2.96 3.98
CA ASN A 88 -10.73 -2.86 5.16
C ASN A 88 -10.02 -2.15 6.33
N TRP A 89 -8.78 -1.68 6.13
CA TRP A 89 -7.94 -1.07 7.18
C TRP A 89 -7.79 0.43 6.92
N PRO A 90 -8.08 1.33 7.90
CA PRO A 90 -8.12 2.77 7.69
C PRO A 90 -6.73 3.44 7.58
N ALA A 91 -5.75 2.75 7.00
CA ALA A 91 -4.36 3.19 6.89
C ALA A 91 -4.15 4.50 6.10
N TYR A 92 -5.10 4.90 5.24
CA TYR A 92 -5.00 6.17 4.52
C TYR A 92 -4.94 7.37 5.48
N ALA A 93 -5.70 7.33 6.59
CA ALA A 93 -5.70 8.40 7.58
C ALA A 93 -4.37 8.53 8.34
N ALA A 94 -3.56 7.46 8.39
CA ALA A 94 -2.24 7.47 9.02
C ALA A 94 -1.15 8.14 8.15
N THR A 95 -1.40 8.32 6.85
CA THR A 95 -0.36 8.76 5.89
C THR A 95 0.25 10.11 6.22
N ALA A 96 -0.54 11.11 6.62
CA ALA A 96 -0.03 12.44 6.98
C ALA A 96 0.94 12.38 8.17
N ALA A 97 0.68 11.51 9.14
CA ALA A 97 1.54 11.31 10.30
C ALA A 97 2.84 10.56 9.95
N LEU A 98 2.98 10.01 8.74
CA LEU A 98 4.14 9.23 8.29
C LEU A 98 4.99 9.97 7.25
N GLU A 99 4.63 11.21 6.88
CA GLU A 99 5.38 12.03 5.91
C GLU A 99 6.80 12.35 6.39
N ASP A 100 7.02 12.39 7.70
CA ASP A 100 8.32 12.66 8.32
C ASP A 100 9.34 11.52 8.16
N LEU A 101 8.91 10.33 7.72
CA LEU A 101 9.82 9.25 7.32
C LEU A 101 10.65 9.63 6.09
N GLY A 102 10.24 10.67 5.34
CA GLY A 102 10.95 11.14 4.15
C GLY A 102 10.86 10.18 2.95
N ALA A 103 10.02 9.14 3.04
CA ALA A 103 9.80 8.15 2.00
C ALA A 103 8.33 8.11 1.57
N PRO A 104 8.03 7.71 0.32
CA PRO A 104 6.66 7.52 -0.14
C PRO A 104 5.90 6.49 0.71
N VAL A 105 4.69 6.88 1.14
CA VAL A 105 3.74 5.96 1.79
C VAL A 105 2.67 5.56 0.77
N VAL A 106 2.60 4.27 0.46
CA VAL A 106 1.62 3.67 -0.44
C VAL A 106 0.58 2.94 0.40
N THR A 107 -0.71 3.18 0.09
CA THR A 107 -1.81 2.48 0.74
C THR A 107 -2.72 1.83 -0.29
N SER A 108 -3.44 0.76 0.07
CA SER A 108 -4.44 0.14 -0.80
C SER A 108 -5.46 1.14 -1.35
N HIS A 109 -5.96 2.02 -0.49
CA HIS A 109 -6.92 3.08 -0.84
C HIS A 109 -6.29 4.11 -1.78
N GLY A 110 -5.10 4.63 -1.43
CA GLY A 110 -4.41 5.65 -2.23
C GLY A 110 -4.02 5.14 -3.62
N ALA A 111 -3.50 3.92 -3.70
CA ALA A 111 -3.14 3.27 -4.96
C ALA A 111 -4.35 3.06 -5.86
N THR A 112 -5.43 2.53 -5.29
CA THR A 112 -6.67 2.30 -6.04
C THR A 112 -7.25 3.62 -6.57
N LEU A 113 -7.31 4.66 -5.74
CA LEU A 113 -7.78 5.99 -6.15
C LEU A 113 -6.91 6.58 -7.27
N ARG A 114 -5.59 6.49 -7.16
CA ARG A 114 -4.64 6.95 -8.18
C ARG A 114 -4.85 6.21 -9.51
N ALA A 115 -4.98 4.89 -9.48
CA ALA A 115 -5.21 4.06 -10.67
C ALA A 115 -6.54 4.42 -11.35
N LEU A 116 -7.62 4.63 -10.57
CA LEU A 116 -8.91 5.06 -11.11
C LEU A 116 -8.82 6.44 -11.76
N ARG A 117 -8.19 7.42 -11.09
CA ARG A 117 -8.01 8.78 -11.65
C ARG A 117 -7.25 8.76 -12.97
N ARG A 118 -6.19 7.94 -13.07
CA ARG A 118 -5.41 7.78 -14.30
C ARG A 118 -6.24 7.25 -15.46
N ARG A 119 -7.07 6.24 -15.20
CA ARG A 119 -7.92 5.60 -16.21
C ARG A 119 -9.00 6.54 -16.73
N ILE A 120 -9.71 7.23 -15.82
CA ILE A 120 -10.69 8.25 -16.19
C ILE A 120 -10.05 9.33 -17.08
N ALA A 121 -8.83 9.78 -16.73
CA ALA A 121 -8.12 10.77 -17.53
C ALA A 121 -7.68 10.25 -18.91
N GLN A 122 -7.39 8.94 -19.06
CA GLN A 122 -7.04 8.33 -20.34
C GLN A 122 -8.26 8.21 -21.25
N ASP A 123 -9.41 7.82 -20.71
CA ASP A 123 -10.65 7.68 -21.47
C ASP A 123 -11.12 9.05 -22.00
N GLY A 124 -11.02 10.10 -21.16
CA GLY A 124 -11.32 11.47 -21.60
C GLY A 124 -10.42 11.97 -22.72
N ARG A 125 -9.13 11.58 -22.74
CA ARG A 125 -8.21 11.94 -23.84
C ARG A 125 -8.53 11.22 -25.14
N ARG A 126 -8.97 9.96 -25.08
CA ARG A 126 -9.39 9.19 -26.26
C ARG A 126 -10.67 9.75 -26.87
N ALA A 127 -11.64 10.09 -26.04
CA ALA A 127 -12.88 10.74 -26.50
C ALA A 127 -12.62 12.09 -27.21
N ALA A 128 -11.58 12.82 -26.82
CA ALA A 128 -11.20 14.09 -27.43
C ALA A 128 -10.35 13.96 -28.70
N SER A 129 -9.76 12.79 -28.99
CA SER A 129 -8.98 12.54 -30.22
C SER A 129 -9.83 12.00 -31.37
N ASP A 130 -11.04 11.52 -31.09
CA ASP A 130 -11.92 10.84 -32.04
C ASP A 130 -13.05 11.75 -32.58
N GLY A 131 -13.02 13.05 -32.27
CA GLY A 131 -13.98 14.08 -32.73
C GLY A 131 -13.29 15.28 -33.34
#